data_AF-A0A0K8TG31-F1
#
_entry.id   AF-A0A0K8TG31-F1
#
_cell.length_a   1.000
_cell.length_b   1.000
_cell.length_c   1.000
_cell.angle_alpha   90.00
_cell.angle_beta   90.00
_cell.angle_gamma   90.00
#
_symmetry.space_group_name_H-M   'P 1'
#
loop_
_entity.id
_entity.type
_entity.pdbx_description
1 polymer ?
#
loop_
_entity_poly.entity_id
_entity_poly.type
_entity_poly.pdbx_seq_one_letter_code
_entity_poly.pdbx_strand_id
1 'polypeptide(L)'
;MGIEFKGQVCVMIHSGSRGFGHQVATDALVAMEKAMKRDQIDTNDRQLACARIKSPEGQDYLKGMAAAANFAWVNRSSMTFLSRQAFAKQFNAAPDDLDMHVIYDVSHNIAKIEEHVVDGKLKTLLVHRKGSTRAFPPHHPLIPVDYQLTGQPVLIGGTMGTCSYVLTGTETGMKETFGSTCHGAGRALSRAKSRRNLDYTDVLVALQQKGISIRVASPKLVMEEAPESYKNVTDVVDTCHAAGISKKTIKLRPIAVIKG
;
A
#
# COMPACT_ATOMS: atom_id res chain seq x y z
N MET A 1 16.55 -6.85 7.09
CA MET A 1 15.77 -5.63 6.76
C MET A 1 16.60 -4.35 6.86
N GLY A 2 17.85 -4.38 7.34
CA GLY A 2 18.69 -3.18 7.44
C GLY A 2 18.20 -2.14 8.45
N ILE A 3 17.39 -2.54 9.44
CA ILE A 3 17.01 -1.67 10.57
C ILE A 3 17.62 -2.28 11.83
N GLU A 4 18.64 -1.63 12.38
CA GLU A 4 19.53 -2.22 13.38
C GLU A 4 19.34 -1.63 14.77
N PHE A 5 18.94 -0.36 14.87
CA PHE A 5 18.80 0.34 16.15
C PHE A 5 17.57 1.25 16.20
N LYS A 6 17.11 1.52 17.43
CA LYS A 6 16.03 2.49 17.68
C LYS A 6 16.52 3.89 17.35
N GLY A 7 15.73 4.62 16.55
CA GLY A 7 16.07 5.98 16.12
C GLY A 7 16.69 6.06 14.72
N GLN A 8 16.93 4.92 14.06
CA GLN A 8 17.33 4.91 12.66
C GLN A 8 16.29 5.61 11.77
N VAL A 9 16.77 6.51 10.90
CA VAL A 9 15.91 7.28 10.00
C VAL A 9 15.57 6.44 8.77
N CYS A 10 14.28 6.34 8.46
CA CYS A 10 13.78 5.63 7.28
C CYS A 10 12.99 6.59 6.39
N VAL A 11 13.00 6.35 5.08
CA VAL A 11 12.15 7.06 4.11
C VAL A 11 11.06 6.11 3.61
N MET A 12 9.79 6.52 3.74
CA MET A 12 8.65 5.76 3.24
C MET A 12 8.01 6.50 2.07
N ILE A 13 7.91 5.85 0.92
CA ILE A 13 7.29 6.39 -0.29
C ILE A 13 5.94 5.71 -0.51
N HIS A 14 4.86 6.47 -0.46
CA HIS A 14 3.52 6.00 -0.78
C HIS A 14 2.98 6.71 -2.02
N SER A 15 3.07 6.04 -3.16
CA SER A 15 2.56 6.54 -4.44
C SER A 15 2.15 5.39 -5.36
N GLY A 16 1.23 5.68 -6.27
CA GLY A 16 0.66 4.71 -7.21
C GLY A 16 0.96 5.05 -8.67
N SER A 17 0.10 4.57 -9.55
CA SER A 17 0.15 4.74 -11.00
C SER A 17 -0.27 6.13 -11.51
N ARG A 18 -0.43 7.10 -10.61
CA ARG A 18 -0.97 8.44 -10.91
C ARG A 18 -2.30 8.33 -11.68
N GLY A 19 -2.56 9.25 -12.61
CA GLY A 19 -3.78 9.22 -13.44
C GLY A 19 -3.86 8.03 -14.40
N PHE A 20 -2.73 7.42 -14.78
CA PHE A 20 -2.70 6.36 -15.79
C PHE A 20 -3.52 5.13 -15.36
N GLY A 21 -3.23 4.57 -14.18
CA GLY A 21 -3.99 3.40 -13.68
C GLY A 21 -5.45 3.71 -13.36
N HIS A 22 -5.79 4.96 -13.01
CA HIS A 22 -7.19 5.38 -12.86
C HIS A 22 -7.93 5.29 -14.20
N GLN A 23 -7.30 5.77 -15.29
CA GLN A 23 -7.90 5.70 -16.62
C GLN A 23 -8.04 4.25 -17.10
N VAL A 24 -6.99 3.43 -16.95
CA VAL A 24 -7.05 1.99 -17.27
C VAL A 24 -8.22 1.30 -16.57
N ALA A 25 -8.44 1.58 -15.28
CA ALA A 25 -9.58 1.02 -14.55
C ALA A 25 -10.92 1.54 -15.07
N THR A 26 -11.02 2.84 -15.36
CA THR A 26 -12.24 3.47 -15.90
C THR A 26 -12.65 2.85 -17.25
N ASP A 27 -11.68 2.70 -18.15
CA ASP A 27 -11.92 2.13 -19.48
C ASP A 27 -12.33 0.65 -19.39
N ALA A 28 -11.68 -0.10 -18.50
CA ALA A 28 -12.00 -1.51 -18.26
C ALA A 28 -13.40 -1.70 -17.68
N LEU A 29 -13.85 -0.83 -16.77
CA LEU A 29 -15.21 -0.91 -16.20
C LEU A 29 -16.27 -0.77 -17.29
N VAL A 30 -16.10 0.15 -18.25
CA VAL A 30 -17.02 0.31 -19.39
C VAL A 30 -17.05 -0.95 -20.27
N ALA A 31 -15.89 -1.58 -20.51
CA ALA A 31 -15.81 -2.83 -21.25
C ALA A 31 -16.48 -4.00 -20.49
N MET A 32 -16.26 -4.08 -19.17
CA MET A 32 -16.84 -5.11 -18.32
C MET A 32 -18.36 -4.99 -18.21
N GLU A 33 -18.93 -3.79 -18.14
CA GLU A 33 -20.40 -3.61 -18.17
C GLU A 33 -21.02 -4.21 -19.44
N LYS A 34 -20.35 -4.06 -20.60
CA LYS A 34 -20.78 -4.68 -21.86
C LYS A 34 -20.62 -6.20 -21.83
N ALA A 35 -19.50 -6.70 -21.29
CA ALA A 35 -19.24 -8.13 -21.17
C ALA A 35 -20.25 -8.84 -20.25
N MET A 36 -20.63 -8.22 -19.14
CA MET A 36 -21.64 -8.77 -18.23
C MET A 36 -22.99 -8.95 -18.92
N LYS A 37 -23.44 -7.95 -19.68
CA LYS A 37 -24.69 -8.04 -20.45
C LYS A 37 -24.65 -9.15 -21.49
N ARG A 38 -23.52 -9.32 -22.18
CA ARG A 38 -23.30 -10.41 -23.15
C ARG A 38 -23.32 -11.78 -22.47
N ASP A 39 -22.62 -11.90 -21.35
CA ASP A 39 -22.35 -13.17 -20.68
C ASP A 39 -23.41 -13.54 -19.62
N GLN A 40 -24.48 -12.74 -19.51
CA GLN A 40 -25.58 -12.88 -18.55
C GLN A 40 -25.07 -12.99 -17.10
N ILE A 41 -24.13 -12.11 -16.75
CA ILE A 41 -23.58 -12.02 -15.39
C ILE A 41 -24.36 -10.95 -14.62
N ASP A 42 -25.19 -11.39 -13.68
CA ASP A 42 -25.92 -10.49 -12.78
C ASP A 42 -25.16 -10.31 -11.46
N THR A 43 -25.07 -9.05 -11.01
CA THR A 43 -24.48 -8.68 -9.72
C THR A 43 -25.50 -7.94 -8.87
N ASN A 44 -25.36 -8.02 -7.56
CA ASN A 44 -26.20 -7.29 -6.60
C ASN A 44 -25.90 -5.78 -6.55
N ASP A 45 -24.79 -5.34 -7.14
CA ASP A 45 -24.41 -3.94 -7.26
C ASP A 45 -23.73 -3.70 -8.61
N ARG A 46 -24.08 -2.60 -9.30
CA ARG A 46 -23.45 -2.20 -10.57
C ARG A 46 -21.95 -1.93 -10.43
N GLN A 47 -21.48 -1.51 -9.26
CA GLN A 47 -20.08 -1.27 -8.94
C GLN A 47 -19.24 -2.56 -8.89
N LEU A 48 -19.87 -3.73 -8.94
CA LEU A 48 -19.21 -5.03 -9.04
C LEU A 48 -19.02 -5.48 -10.49
N ALA A 49 -18.87 -4.52 -11.41
CA ALA A 49 -18.65 -4.81 -12.82
C ALA A 49 -17.44 -5.74 -13.01
N CYS A 50 -17.61 -6.81 -13.78
CA CYS A 50 -16.60 -7.85 -13.94
C CYS A 50 -16.65 -8.52 -15.32
N ALA A 51 -15.61 -9.30 -15.65
CA ALA A 51 -15.58 -10.15 -16.83
C ALA A 51 -14.95 -11.50 -16.48
N ARG A 52 -15.23 -12.54 -17.28
CA ARG A 52 -14.56 -13.83 -17.12
C ARG A 52 -13.06 -13.64 -17.37
N ILE A 53 -12.22 -14.23 -16.52
CA ILE A 53 -10.75 -14.05 -16.57
C ILE A 53 -10.17 -14.31 -17.97
N LYS A 54 -10.67 -15.34 -18.67
CA LYS A 54 -10.21 -15.75 -20.00
C LYS A 54 -10.91 -15.04 -21.16
N SER A 55 -11.86 -14.15 -20.91
CA SER A 55 -12.49 -13.37 -21.99
C SER A 55 -11.52 -12.31 -22.54
N PRO A 56 -11.76 -11.78 -23.74
CA PRO A 56 -10.99 -10.66 -24.27
C PRO A 56 -10.90 -9.49 -23.28
N GLU A 57 -12.03 -9.08 -22.67
CA GLU A 57 -12.07 -7.97 -21.72
C GLU A 57 -11.29 -8.27 -20.44
N GLY A 58 -11.37 -9.50 -19.93
CA GLY A 58 -10.61 -9.93 -18.77
C GLY A 58 -9.10 -9.91 -19.03
N GLN A 59 -8.66 -10.44 -20.17
CA GLN A 59 -7.25 -10.46 -20.55
C GLN A 59 -6.70 -9.06 -20.85
N ASP A 60 -7.49 -8.20 -21.51
CA ASP A 60 -7.09 -6.83 -21.83
C ASP A 60 -6.98 -5.99 -20.56
N TYR A 61 -7.92 -6.13 -19.61
CA TYR A 61 -7.79 -5.49 -18.30
C TYR A 61 -6.55 -5.98 -17.55
N LEU A 62 -6.26 -7.28 -17.53
CA LEU A 62 -5.08 -7.81 -16.83
C LEU A 62 -3.77 -7.27 -17.42
N LYS A 63 -3.68 -7.15 -18.75
CA LYS A 63 -2.52 -6.51 -19.42
C LYS A 63 -2.43 -5.03 -19.09
N GLY A 64 -3.55 -4.30 -19.15
CA GLY A 64 -3.61 -2.87 -18.81
C GLY A 64 -3.24 -2.60 -17.35
N MET A 65 -3.77 -3.40 -16.43
CA MET A 65 -3.43 -3.36 -15.01
C MET A 65 -1.94 -3.64 -14.79
N ALA A 66 -1.36 -4.63 -15.48
CA ALA A 66 0.07 -4.92 -15.39
C ALA A 66 0.92 -3.73 -15.89
N ALA A 67 0.52 -3.08 -16.99
CA ALA A 67 1.18 -1.86 -17.47
C ALA A 67 1.07 -0.71 -16.44
N ALA A 68 -0.09 -0.52 -15.81
CA ALA A 68 -0.28 0.47 -14.76
C ALA A 68 0.54 0.17 -13.49
N ALA A 69 0.69 -1.11 -13.13
CA ALA A 69 1.55 -1.54 -12.03
C ALA A 69 3.03 -1.26 -12.33
N ASN A 70 3.50 -1.56 -13.55
CA ASN A 70 4.85 -1.24 -14.01
C ASN A 70 5.12 0.27 -13.96
N PHE A 71 4.17 1.08 -14.43
CA PHE A 71 4.25 2.53 -14.31
C PHE A 71 4.37 2.98 -12.85
N ALA A 72 3.59 2.38 -11.94
CA ALA A 72 3.65 2.69 -10.51
C ALA A 72 5.01 2.32 -9.89
N TRP A 73 5.62 1.19 -10.27
CA TRP A 73 6.96 0.82 -9.82
C TRP A 73 8.02 1.78 -10.35
N VAL A 74 8.00 2.13 -11.64
CA VAL A 74 8.92 3.12 -12.21
C VAL A 74 8.77 4.47 -11.50
N ASN A 75 7.54 4.91 -11.24
CA ASN A 75 7.29 6.13 -10.49
C ASN A 75 7.92 6.09 -9.09
N ARG A 76 7.75 5.00 -8.33
CA ARG A 76 8.39 4.86 -7.01
C ARG A 76 9.91 4.76 -7.09
N SER A 77 10.46 4.07 -8.08
CA SER A 77 11.91 4.02 -8.32
C SER A 77 12.49 5.41 -8.61
N SER A 78 11.80 6.23 -9.41
CA SER A 78 12.20 7.62 -9.65
C SER A 78 12.14 8.45 -8.37
N MET A 79 11.10 8.29 -7.55
CA MET A 79 11.00 8.95 -6.24
C MET A 79 12.12 8.50 -5.28
N THR A 80 12.49 7.22 -5.29
CA THR A 80 13.63 6.70 -4.51
C THR A 80 14.93 7.36 -4.94
N PHE A 81 15.19 7.43 -6.25
CA PHE A 81 16.37 8.13 -6.78
C PHE A 81 16.40 9.60 -6.36
N LEU A 82 15.30 10.34 -6.54
CA LEU A 82 15.21 11.74 -6.14
C LEU A 82 15.36 11.96 -4.64
N SER A 83 14.85 11.03 -3.82
CA SER A 83 15.02 11.07 -2.37
C SER A 83 16.49 10.90 -1.99
N ARG A 84 17.20 9.95 -2.61
CA ARG A 84 18.65 9.78 -2.42
C ARG A 84 19.43 11.05 -2.80
N GLN A 85 19.10 11.67 -3.94
CA GLN A 85 19.74 12.92 -4.36
C GLN A 85 19.50 14.08 -3.38
N ALA A 86 18.28 14.17 -2.82
CA ALA A 86 17.96 15.19 -1.82
C ALA A 86 18.77 15.00 -0.53
N PHE A 87 18.89 13.77 -0.05
CA PHE A 87 19.70 13.44 1.13
C PHE A 87 21.18 13.66 0.87
N ALA A 88 21.70 13.20 -0.26
CA ALA A 88 23.10 13.39 -0.64
C ALA A 88 23.49 14.87 -0.67
N LYS A 89 22.62 15.72 -1.25
CA LYS A 89 22.80 17.17 -1.25
C LYS A 89 22.77 17.77 0.16
N GLN A 90 21.85 17.33 1.01
CA GLN A 90 21.66 17.90 2.35
C GLN A 90 22.79 17.51 3.33
N PHE A 91 23.31 16.28 3.21
CA PHE A 91 24.34 15.75 4.11
C PHE A 91 25.75 15.78 3.51
N ASN A 92 25.90 16.20 2.25
CA ASN A 92 27.17 16.23 1.53
C ASN A 92 27.90 14.87 1.57
N ALA A 93 27.15 13.78 1.35
CA ALA A 93 27.61 12.39 1.38
C ALA A 93 26.96 11.59 0.25
N ALA A 94 27.60 10.53 -0.24
CA ALA A 94 26.96 9.69 -1.26
C ALA A 94 25.79 8.89 -0.64
N PRO A 95 24.74 8.51 -1.41
CA PRO A 95 23.65 7.70 -0.89
C PRO A 95 24.09 6.34 -0.30
N ASP A 96 25.19 5.79 -0.81
CA ASP A 96 25.78 4.53 -0.31
C ASP A 96 26.47 4.74 1.04
N ASP A 97 27.15 5.87 1.26
CA ASP A 97 27.71 6.24 2.58
C ASP A 97 26.62 6.49 3.63
N LEU A 98 25.41 6.84 3.17
CA LEU A 98 24.22 7.04 3.99
C LEU A 98 23.38 5.76 4.16
N ASP A 99 23.84 4.61 3.65
CA ASP A 99 23.18 3.30 3.73
C ASP A 99 21.72 3.33 3.21
N MET A 100 21.46 4.11 2.15
CA MET A 100 20.10 4.34 1.64
C MET A 100 19.58 3.18 0.76
N HIS A 101 19.55 1.97 1.29
CA HIS A 101 19.03 0.77 0.61
C HIS A 101 17.50 0.66 0.67
N VAL A 102 16.91 0.01 -0.35
CA VAL A 102 15.47 -0.26 -0.38
C VAL A 102 15.19 -1.48 0.47
N ILE A 103 14.41 -1.32 1.54
CA ILE A 103 13.97 -2.45 2.37
C ILE A 103 13.01 -3.33 1.58
N TYR A 104 11.92 -2.76 1.08
CA TYR A 104 10.93 -3.47 0.28
C TYR A 104 10.04 -2.50 -0.50
N ASP A 105 9.38 -2.99 -1.54
CA ASP A 105 8.33 -2.28 -2.28
C ASP A 105 7.11 -3.20 -2.39
N VAL A 106 5.94 -2.73 -1.98
CA VAL A 106 4.72 -3.54 -1.98
C VAL A 106 3.52 -2.77 -2.53
N SER A 107 2.72 -3.46 -3.32
CA SER A 107 1.45 -2.95 -3.84
C SER A 107 0.28 -3.36 -2.94
N HIS A 108 -0.73 -2.48 -2.84
CA HIS A 108 -1.97 -2.76 -2.10
C HIS A 108 -3.25 -2.57 -2.90
N ASN A 109 -3.12 -2.25 -4.20
CA ASN A 109 -4.19 -2.23 -5.18
C ASN A 109 -3.69 -2.97 -6.42
N ILE A 110 -3.90 -4.28 -6.47
CA ILE A 110 -3.41 -5.15 -7.55
C ILE A 110 -4.17 -6.47 -7.58
N ALA A 111 -4.28 -7.09 -8.75
CA ALA A 111 -4.65 -8.50 -8.87
C ALA A 111 -3.42 -9.34 -9.29
N LYS A 112 -3.27 -10.53 -8.72
CA LYS A 112 -2.14 -11.43 -8.99
C LYS A 112 -2.61 -12.85 -9.20
N ILE A 113 -2.03 -13.52 -10.19
CA ILE A 113 -2.18 -14.96 -10.36
C ILE A 113 -1.26 -15.64 -9.35
N GLU A 114 -1.82 -16.40 -8.43
CA GLU A 114 -1.11 -17.04 -7.31
C GLU A 114 -1.66 -18.44 -7.07
N GLU A 115 -0.83 -19.34 -6.55
CA GLU A 115 -1.25 -20.69 -6.17
C GLU A 115 -1.57 -20.72 -4.67
N HIS A 116 -2.75 -21.25 -4.34
CA HIS A 116 -3.23 -21.35 -2.96
C HIS A 116 -3.96 -22.67 -2.75
N VAL A 117 -3.96 -23.18 -1.52
CA VAL A 117 -4.72 -24.38 -1.16
C VAL A 117 -6.15 -23.98 -0.80
N VAL A 118 -7.13 -24.57 -1.49
CA VAL A 118 -8.56 -24.35 -1.26
C VAL A 118 -9.24 -25.71 -1.17
N ASP A 119 -9.92 -25.98 -0.05
CA ASP A 119 -10.54 -27.28 0.25
C ASP A 119 -9.54 -28.45 0.13
N GLY A 120 -8.32 -28.23 0.62
CA GLY A 120 -7.23 -29.22 0.58
C GLY A 120 -6.58 -29.43 -0.80
N LYS A 121 -6.98 -28.68 -1.83
CA LYS A 121 -6.44 -28.80 -3.20
C LYS A 121 -5.70 -27.53 -3.61
N LEU A 122 -4.54 -27.70 -4.23
CA LEU A 122 -3.83 -26.59 -4.86
C LEU A 122 -4.64 -26.05 -6.04
N LYS A 123 -4.92 -24.74 -6.04
CA LYS A 123 -5.62 -24.03 -7.11
C LYS A 123 -4.85 -22.78 -7.52
N THR A 124 -4.84 -22.49 -8.81
CA THR A 124 -4.39 -21.21 -9.34
C THR A 124 -5.54 -20.20 -9.29
N LEU A 125 -5.35 -19.11 -8.56
CA LEU A 125 -6.36 -18.08 -8.33
C LEU A 125 -5.89 -16.73 -8.86
N LEU A 126 -6.84 -15.89 -9.30
CA LEU A 126 -6.60 -14.47 -9.49
C LEU A 126 -6.99 -13.73 -8.20
N VAL A 127 -6.01 -13.51 -7.33
CA VAL A 127 -6.21 -12.87 -6.02
C VAL A 127 -6.29 -11.36 -6.21
N HIS A 128 -7.46 -10.79 -5.92
CA HIS A 128 -7.71 -9.34 -5.98
C HIS A 128 -7.43 -8.70 -4.62
N ARG A 129 -6.53 -7.72 -4.59
CA ARG A 129 -6.20 -6.94 -3.40
C ARG A 129 -6.53 -5.48 -3.65
N LYS A 130 -7.46 -4.93 -2.87
CA LYS A 130 -7.86 -3.52 -2.88
C LYS A 130 -7.81 -2.98 -1.46
N GLY A 131 -6.82 -2.14 -1.16
CA GLY A 131 -6.53 -1.72 0.21
C GLY A 131 -6.04 -2.87 1.11
N SER A 132 -5.44 -3.91 0.52
CA SER A 132 -4.83 -5.04 1.22
C SER A 132 -3.49 -5.39 0.58
N THR A 133 -2.58 -5.96 1.36
CA THR A 133 -1.18 -6.16 0.98
C THR A 133 -0.84 -7.64 0.98
N ARG A 134 -0.02 -8.09 0.02
CA ARG A 134 0.52 -9.45 0.04
C ARG A 134 1.47 -9.62 1.24
N ALA A 135 1.39 -10.75 1.93
CA ALA A 135 2.09 -11.07 3.17
C ALA A 135 2.52 -12.54 3.18
N PHE A 136 3.40 -12.91 2.24
CA PHE A 136 3.89 -14.29 2.13
C PHE A 136 4.72 -14.73 3.35
N PRO A 137 4.60 -16.00 3.77
CA PRO A 137 5.27 -16.53 4.94
C PRO A 137 6.79 -16.65 4.75
N PRO A 138 7.55 -16.91 5.83
CA PRO A 138 8.91 -17.43 5.72
C PRO A 138 9.00 -18.60 4.73
N HIS A 139 10.15 -18.77 4.10
CA HIS A 139 10.46 -19.85 3.15
C HIS A 139 9.67 -19.84 1.83
N HIS A 140 8.78 -18.86 1.61
CA HIS A 140 8.04 -18.77 0.36
C HIS A 140 9.00 -18.44 -0.81
N PRO A 141 8.98 -19.16 -1.93
CA PRO A 141 9.99 -19.03 -2.99
C PRO A 141 10.00 -17.66 -3.68
N LEU A 142 8.90 -16.92 -3.62
CA LEU A 142 8.76 -15.58 -4.22
C LEU A 142 9.23 -14.41 -3.33
N ILE A 143 9.76 -14.67 -2.13
CA ILE A 143 10.35 -13.61 -1.28
C ILE A 143 11.88 -13.56 -1.49
N PRO A 144 12.51 -12.37 -1.45
CA PRO A 144 13.97 -12.25 -1.54
C PRO A 144 14.70 -13.07 -0.48
N VAL A 145 15.93 -13.50 -0.79
CA VAL A 145 16.76 -14.36 0.07
C VAL A 145 16.92 -13.80 1.49
N ASP A 146 17.15 -12.49 1.61
CA ASP A 146 17.34 -11.78 2.89
C ASP A 146 16.11 -11.85 3.82
N TYR A 147 14.94 -12.21 3.28
CA TYR A 147 13.67 -12.28 3.99
C TYR A 147 13.12 -13.70 4.12
N GLN A 148 13.87 -14.71 3.66
CA GLN A 148 13.44 -16.10 3.69
C GLN A 148 13.12 -16.58 5.11
N LEU A 149 13.86 -16.16 6.13
CA LEU A 149 13.63 -16.59 7.52
C LEU A 149 12.58 -15.75 8.27
N THR A 150 12.30 -14.54 7.79
CA THR A 150 11.43 -13.59 8.52
C THR A 150 10.04 -13.46 7.89
N GLY A 151 9.89 -13.87 6.63
CA GLY A 151 8.69 -13.67 5.83
C GLY A 151 8.71 -12.33 5.09
N GLN A 152 7.78 -12.16 4.16
CA GLN A 152 7.73 -10.97 3.31
C GLN A 152 7.54 -9.70 4.17
N PRO A 153 8.37 -8.64 4.02
CA PRO A 153 8.09 -7.35 4.62
C PRO A 153 6.76 -6.78 4.10
N VAL A 154 5.96 -6.25 5.02
CA VAL A 154 4.67 -5.60 4.73
C VAL A 154 4.71 -4.19 5.29
N LEU A 155 4.58 -3.20 4.40
CA LEU A 155 4.68 -1.79 4.75
C LEU A 155 3.29 -1.22 5.00
N ILE A 156 3.01 -0.81 6.25
CA ILE A 156 1.71 -0.28 6.66
C ILE A 156 1.84 1.22 6.92
N GLY A 157 1.23 2.00 6.02
CA GLY A 157 1.15 3.45 6.16
C GLY A 157 0.17 3.87 7.25
N GLY A 158 0.62 4.70 8.18
CA GLY A 158 -0.26 5.47 9.04
C GLY A 158 -0.84 6.68 8.31
N THR A 159 -0.80 7.82 8.99
CA THR A 159 -1.18 9.14 8.45
C THR A 159 0.00 10.09 8.54
N MET A 160 -0.17 11.35 8.14
CA MET A 160 0.89 12.36 8.30
C MET A 160 1.26 12.66 9.76
N GLY A 161 0.44 12.25 10.74
CA GLY A 161 0.66 12.53 12.16
C GLY A 161 0.63 11.30 13.06
N THR A 162 0.62 10.09 12.50
CA THR A 162 0.57 8.82 13.26
C THR A 162 1.69 7.89 12.82
N CYS A 163 1.95 6.85 13.62
CA CYS A 163 2.99 5.88 13.32
C CYS A 163 2.69 5.06 12.06
N SER A 164 3.74 4.56 11.42
CA SER A 164 3.65 3.49 10.42
C SER A 164 4.22 2.20 11.02
N TYR A 165 3.97 1.06 10.37
CA TYR A 165 4.51 -0.23 10.79
C TYR A 165 5.17 -0.98 9.64
N VAL A 166 6.16 -1.80 9.98
CA VAL A 166 6.62 -2.91 9.15
C VAL A 166 6.18 -4.20 9.82
N LEU A 167 5.43 -5.01 9.11
CA LEU A 167 5.02 -6.34 9.53
C LEU A 167 5.77 -7.39 8.69
N THR A 168 5.65 -8.66 9.06
CA THR A 168 6.02 -9.78 8.18
C THR A 168 4.85 -10.72 7.91
N GLY A 169 4.88 -11.37 6.75
CA GLY A 169 3.94 -12.43 6.41
C GLY A 169 4.09 -13.68 7.28
N THR A 170 3.05 -14.52 7.30
CA THR A 170 2.92 -15.64 8.22
C THR A 170 2.25 -16.84 7.54
N GLU A 171 2.47 -18.03 8.09
CA GLU A 171 1.82 -19.27 7.61
C GLU A 171 0.30 -19.21 7.78
N THR A 172 -0.18 -18.65 8.90
CA THR A 172 -1.61 -18.43 9.14
C THR A 172 -2.19 -17.50 8.07
N GLY A 173 -1.52 -16.40 7.74
CA GLY A 173 -1.94 -15.51 6.66
C GLY A 173 -1.96 -16.20 5.30
N MET A 174 -1.01 -17.09 5.01
CA MET A 174 -1.03 -17.89 3.78
C MET A 174 -2.29 -18.75 3.68
N LYS A 175 -2.68 -19.40 4.78
CA LYS A 175 -3.82 -20.32 4.84
C LYS A 175 -5.17 -19.63 4.88
N GLU A 176 -5.31 -18.56 5.66
CA GLU A 176 -6.61 -17.96 5.98
C GLU A 176 -6.99 -16.80 5.06
N THR A 177 -6.01 -16.11 4.47
CA THR A 177 -6.24 -14.86 3.72
C THR A 177 -5.54 -14.82 2.37
N PHE A 178 -5.18 -15.98 1.81
CA PHE A 178 -4.42 -16.08 0.56
C PHE A 178 -3.13 -15.25 0.62
N GLY A 179 -2.41 -15.34 1.74
CA GLY A 179 -1.19 -14.59 2.00
C GLY A 179 -1.43 -13.09 1.95
N SER A 180 -2.45 -12.59 2.64
CA SER A 180 -2.82 -11.16 2.61
C SER A 180 -3.00 -10.56 4.01
N THR A 181 -2.74 -9.26 4.14
CA THR A 181 -2.98 -8.48 5.37
C THR A 181 -3.42 -7.05 5.03
N CYS A 182 -3.58 -6.18 6.04
CA CYS A 182 -3.93 -4.78 5.87
C CYS A 182 -2.90 -3.98 5.04
N HIS A 183 -3.25 -2.76 4.63
CA HIS A 183 -2.31 -1.82 3.97
C HIS A 183 -2.03 -0.55 4.78
N GLY A 184 -2.93 -0.18 5.69
CA GLY A 184 -2.91 1.09 6.39
C GLY A 184 -4.12 1.25 7.29
N ALA A 185 -4.25 2.43 7.90
CA ALA A 185 -5.37 2.77 8.78
C ALA A 185 -6.75 2.63 8.11
N GLY A 186 -6.84 2.99 6.82
CA GLY A 186 -8.13 3.20 6.16
C GLY A 186 -8.84 4.46 6.66
N ARG A 187 -9.60 5.10 5.78
CA ARG A 187 -10.31 6.34 6.11
C ARG A 187 -11.52 6.05 7.01
N ALA A 188 -11.69 6.86 8.05
CA ALA A 188 -12.88 6.90 8.89
C ALA A 188 -13.87 7.98 8.42
N LEU A 189 -13.35 9.08 7.85
CA LEU A 189 -14.13 10.20 7.33
C LEU A 189 -13.94 10.36 5.82
N SER A 190 -15.03 10.71 5.13
CA SER A 190 -14.94 11.15 3.74
C SER A 190 -14.13 12.44 3.65
N ARG A 191 -13.44 12.66 2.52
CA ARG A 191 -12.66 13.90 2.30
C ARG A 191 -13.51 15.16 2.49
N ALA A 192 -14.75 15.13 2.00
CA ALA A 192 -15.70 16.23 2.16
C ALA A 192 -16.05 16.49 3.63
N LYS A 193 -16.22 15.44 4.44
CA LYS A 193 -16.49 15.57 5.88
C LYS A 193 -15.26 16.10 6.63
N SER A 194 -14.07 15.62 6.31
CA SER A 194 -12.82 16.13 6.89
C SER A 194 -12.65 17.63 6.65
N ARG A 195 -12.86 18.10 5.42
CA ARG A 195 -12.76 19.53 5.08
C ARG A 195 -13.78 20.43 5.78
N ARG A 196 -14.92 19.88 6.20
CA ARG A 196 -15.94 20.65 6.93
C ARG A 196 -15.66 20.73 8.42
N ASN A 197 -14.96 19.72 8.96
CA ASN A 197 -14.84 19.53 10.39
C ASN A 197 -13.45 19.90 10.94
N LEU A 198 -12.45 20.02 10.08
CA LEU A 198 -11.06 20.22 10.49
C LEU A 198 -10.54 21.53 9.91
N ASP A 199 -9.89 22.32 10.76
CA ASP A 199 -9.17 23.51 10.32
C ASP A 199 -7.74 23.16 9.93
N TYR A 200 -7.26 23.82 8.87
CA TYR A 200 -5.90 23.65 8.37
C TYR A 200 -4.83 24.00 9.42
N THR A 201 -5.03 25.11 10.12
CA THR A 201 -4.07 25.70 11.07
C THR A 201 -3.94 24.79 12.29
N ASP A 202 -5.06 24.31 12.81
CA ASP A 202 -5.10 23.40 13.96
C ASP A 202 -4.33 22.10 13.67
N VAL A 203 -4.49 21.55 12.47
CA VAL A 203 -3.77 20.35 12.04
C VAL A 203 -2.26 20.61 11.96
N LEU A 204 -1.84 21.75 11.44
CA LEU A 204 -0.41 22.11 11.41
C LEU A 204 0.18 22.29 12.80
N VAL A 205 -0.53 23.00 13.69
CA VAL A 205 -0.10 23.20 15.09
C VAL A 205 0.03 21.86 15.80
N ALA A 206 -0.94 20.96 15.63
CA ALA A 206 -0.91 19.63 16.22
C ALA A 206 0.26 18.77 15.71
N LEU A 207 0.61 18.88 14.42
CA LEU A 207 1.79 18.21 13.86
C LEU A 207 3.09 18.80 14.41
N GLN A 208 3.18 20.13 14.50
CA GLN A 208 4.34 20.82 15.05
C GLN A 208 4.57 20.47 16.53
N GLN A 209 3.52 20.42 17.34
CA GLN A 209 3.58 19.99 18.75
C GLN A 209 4.09 18.54 18.90
N LYS A 210 3.86 17.68 17.90
CA LYS A 210 4.41 16.32 17.82
C LYS A 210 5.84 16.26 17.28
N GLY A 211 6.43 17.42 16.94
CA GLY A 211 7.75 17.51 16.32
C GLY A 211 7.78 16.94 14.89
N ILE A 212 6.70 17.13 14.13
CA ILE A 212 6.57 16.66 12.74
C ILE A 212 6.61 17.87 11.81
N SER A 213 7.66 17.95 11.00
CA SER A 213 7.78 18.93 9.93
C SER A 213 6.95 18.51 8.73
N ILE A 214 6.20 19.43 8.11
CA ILE A 214 5.36 19.11 6.96
C ILE A 214 5.57 20.09 5.81
N ARG A 215 5.60 19.55 4.60
CA ARG A 215 5.55 20.32 3.35
C ARG A 215 4.43 19.79 2.47
N VAL A 216 3.49 20.67 2.12
CA VAL A 216 2.32 20.32 1.32
C VAL A 216 2.23 21.17 0.07
N ALA A 217 1.70 20.60 -1.00
CA ALA A 217 1.41 21.32 -2.24
C ALA A 217 0.19 22.26 -2.11
N SER A 218 -0.77 21.94 -1.23
CA SER A 218 -1.93 22.80 -0.98
C SER A 218 -2.50 22.65 0.44
N PRO A 219 -3.12 23.72 0.99
CA PRO A 219 -3.80 23.64 2.29
C PRO A 219 -4.96 22.64 2.33
N LYS A 220 -5.67 22.46 1.22
CA LYS A 220 -6.81 21.53 1.12
C LYS A 220 -6.41 20.08 1.47
N LEU A 221 -5.22 19.66 1.04
CA LEU A 221 -4.72 18.30 1.27
C LEU A 221 -4.46 18.02 2.75
N VAL A 222 -4.08 19.03 3.54
CA VAL A 222 -3.79 18.85 4.98
C VAL A 222 -5.05 18.45 5.73
N MET A 223 -6.17 19.15 5.51
CA MET A 223 -7.45 18.80 6.17
C MET A 223 -7.94 17.41 5.73
N GLU A 224 -7.83 17.09 4.43
CA GLU A 224 -8.27 15.80 3.91
C GLU A 224 -7.44 14.63 4.45
N GLU A 225 -6.17 14.86 4.77
CA GLU A 225 -5.21 13.83 5.16
C GLU A 225 -4.89 13.86 6.67
N ALA A 226 -5.64 14.65 7.44
CA ALA A 226 -5.47 14.81 8.87
C ALA A 226 -5.60 13.46 9.60
N PRO A 227 -4.81 13.21 10.67
CA PRO A 227 -4.89 11.97 11.46
C PRO A 227 -6.31 11.55 11.84
N GLU A 228 -7.16 12.51 12.21
CA GLU A 228 -8.55 12.36 12.63
C GLU A 228 -9.48 11.87 11.51
N SER A 229 -9.03 11.95 10.25
CA SER A 229 -9.75 11.43 9.08
C SER A 229 -9.62 9.93 8.90
N TYR A 230 -8.73 9.28 9.64
CA TYR A 230 -8.37 7.87 9.51
C TYR A 230 -8.70 7.10 10.77
N LYS A 231 -8.80 5.77 10.65
CA LYS A 231 -8.87 4.89 11.82
C LYS A 231 -7.51 4.90 12.54
N ASN A 232 -7.49 4.38 13.76
CA ASN A 232 -6.23 4.15 14.45
C ASN A 232 -5.48 2.98 13.79
N VAL A 233 -4.33 3.28 13.17
CA VAL A 233 -3.47 2.29 12.50
C VAL A 233 -2.95 1.22 13.46
N THR A 234 -2.76 1.55 14.75
CA THR A 234 -2.31 0.58 15.75
C THR A 234 -3.36 -0.49 15.97
N ASP A 235 -4.63 -0.12 16.09
CA ASP A 235 -5.73 -1.08 16.30
C ASP A 235 -5.88 -2.01 15.07
N VAL A 236 -5.73 -1.47 13.85
CA VAL A 236 -5.74 -2.27 12.61
C VAL A 236 -4.60 -3.30 12.59
N VAL A 237 -3.38 -2.85 12.92
CA VAL A 237 -2.20 -3.73 12.95
C VAL A 237 -2.31 -4.76 14.05
N ASP A 238 -2.76 -4.36 15.25
CA ASP A 238 -2.90 -5.27 16.39
C ASP A 238 -3.98 -6.32 16.13
N THR A 239 -5.06 -5.97 15.43
CA THR A 239 -6.07 -6.95 14.98
C THR A 239 -5.45 -7.99 14.04
N CYS A 240 -4.71 -7.55 13.01
CA CYS A 240 -4.05 -8.46 12.06
C CYS A 240 -2.95 -9.31 12.73
N HIS A 241 -2.31 -8.77 13.77
CA HIS A 241 -1.31 -9.47 14.55
C HIS A 241 -1.93 -10.54 15.46
N ALA A 242 -3.00 -10.19 16.18
CA ALA A 242 -3.73 -11.09 17.05
C ALA A 242 -4.39 -12.23 16.26
N ALA A 243 -4.91 -11.95 15.06
CA ALA A 243 -5.41 -12.97 14.13
C ALA A 243 -4.29 -13.86 13.56
N GLY A 244 -3.02 -13.52 13.77
CA GLY A 244 -1.89 -14.30 13.29
C GLY A 244 -1.60 -14.15 11.79
N ILE A 245 -2.39 -13.38 11.03
CA ILE A 245 -2.23 -13.24 9.56
C ILE A 245 -1.02 -12.38 9.16
N SER A 246 -0.46 -11.61 10.09
CA SER A 246 0.83 -10.91 9.92
C SER A 246 1.50 -10.69 11.27
N LYS A 247 2.84 -10.63 11.31
CA LYS A 247 3.59 -10.40 12.55
C LYS A 247 4.06 -8.96 12.65
N LYS A 248 3.74 -8.27 13.75
CA LYS A 248 4.23 -6.91 14.02
C LYS A 248 5.73 -6.94 14.32
N THR A 249 6.51 -6.14 13.60
CA THR A 249 7.98 -6.18 13.69
C THR A 249 8.58 -4.83 14.06
N ILE A 250 8.27 -3.78 13.28
CA ILE A 250 8.88 -2.45 13.47
C ILE A 250 7.79 -1.39 13.52
N LYS A 251 7.93 -0.44 14.44
CA LYS A 251 7.08 0.76 14.53
C LYS A 251 7.91 1.99 14.16
N LEU A 252 7.41 2.76 13.20
CA LEU A 252 8.03 3.99 12.70
C LEU A 252 7.22 5.19 13.17
N ARG A 253 7.90 6.27 13.54
CA ARG A 253 7.28 7.56 13.87
C ARG A 253 7.66 8.58 12.79
N PRO A 254 6.69 9.32 12.20
CA PRO A 254 7.03 10.39 11.27
C PRO A 254 7.74 11.52 12.03
N ILE A 255 8.78 12.07 11.41
CA ILE A 255 9.44 13.33 11.82
C ILE A 255 9.34 14.39 10.71
N ALA A 256 9.12 13.96 9.47
CA ALA A 256 8.91 14.82 8.32
C ALA A 256 7.90 14.18 7.35
N VAL A 257 7.05 15.00 6.74
CA VAL A 257 6.06 14.56 5.74
C VAL A 257 6.09 15.50 4.54
N ILE A 258 6.20 14.92 3.35
CA ILE A 258 6.02 15.64 2.07
C ILE A 258 4.77 15.09 1.39
N LYS A 259 3.78 15.96 1.14
CA LYS A 259 2.52 15.57 0.51
C LYS A 259 2.25 16.42 -0.74
N GLY A 260 2.12 15.75 -1.87
CA GLY A 260 1.70 16.33 -3.15
C GLY A 260 0.22 16.20 -3.40
#